data_AF-A0A1Y3NHE1-F1
#
_entry.id   AF-A0A1Y3NHE1-F1
#
_cell.length_a   1.000
_cell.length_b   1.000
_cell.length_c   1.000
_cell.angle_alpha   90.00
_cell.angle_beta   90.00
_cell.angle_gamma   90.00
#
_symmetry.space_group_name_H-M   'P 1'
#
loop_
_entity.id
_entity.type
_entity.pdbx_description
1 polymer ?
#
loop_
_entity_poly.entity_id
_entity_poly.type
_entity_poly.pdbx_seq_one_letter_code
_entity_poly.pdbx_strand_id
1 'polypeptide(L)'
;MLGYCKMNYLQIFGNPNTYILTPTIENYGDKIRFDFPSIEITIKNCNPNQIKMKDKNNIQYCVEPICKKSCPIDISAKCIANSTELVNDINKNKCECFPGWYGENCTEKIFINFKNVGIIKDSGYYKILLFSFGMLLFIISIMFTTYSSYIECFMNFLLKHFGITLMLLIVNMYISLGCELGITDTLINNTSNTEIEINYNSNTNNTYQNDDFENDELSFSDNEANYQIILLLHKLMNCSSPSEIINENNNSNRNNISINTISSINIEEINQCAQNQEIINMIIKNIKNIHSILIEYAILYLLFIISNIILIIYNNKNAEKITVLQSENGEWYYKCNLETQNFIYDTFEVIFTYKRFLFEVIWNSLGNLIILIMFTWDKIYLICTKRGNDSYMYFKFINYKKCPIHNSFICGCPIEKSNRHSKALADKYILFYRHCSNLFSISNGRIRYINLNKKLKILNN
;
A
#
# COMPACT_ATOMS: atom_id res chain seq x y z
N MET A 1 -44.44 50.70 -10.41
CA MET A 1 -43.76 50.25 -11.63
C MET A 1 -42.55 49.43 -11.19
N LEU A 2 -42.38 48.20 -11.67
CA LEU A 2 -41.23 47.35 -11.33
C LEU A 2 -40.15 47.56 -12.40
N GLY A 3 -38.97 48.04 -12.00
CA GLY A 3 -37.80 48.18 -12.86
C GLY A 3 -36.81 47.06 -12.61
N TYR A 4 -36.18 46.54 -13.67
CA TYR A 4 -35.16 45.51 -13.59
C TYR A 4 -33.84 46.03 -14.18
N CYS A 5 -32.75 45.94 -13.42
CA CYS A 5 -31.42 46.36 -13.86
C CYS A 5 -30.44 45.19 -13.74
N LYS A 6 -29.72 44.89 -14.82
CA LYS A 6 -28.75 43.78 -14.90
C LYS A 6 -27.35 44.32 -15.15
N MET A 7 -26.42 44.08 -14.22
CA MET A 7 -25.05 44.57 -14.29
C MET A 7 -24.06 43.49 -14.78
N ASN A 8 -24.13 43.10 -16.06
CA ASN A 8 -23.29 42.01 -16.61
C ASN A 8 -21.79 42.31 -16.63
N TYR A 9 -21.40 43.58 -16.52
CA TYR A 9 -20.02 44.05 -16.69
C TYR A 9 -19.48 44.81 -15.48
N LEU A 10 -20.14 44.68 -14.31
CA LEU A 10 -19.63 45.28 -13.09
C LEU A 10 -18.35 44.56 -12.67
N GLN A 11 -17.25 45.31 -12.62
CA GLN A 11 -15.96 44.85 -12.12
C GLN A 11 -15.55 45.73 -10.95
N ILE A 12 -15.08 45.10 -9.88
CA ILE A 12 -14.67 45.79 -8.66
C ILE A 12 -13.21 45.46 -8.43
N PHE A 13 -12.40 46.52 -8.38
CA PHE A 13 -10.97 46.44 -8.10
C PHE A 13 -10.71 47.18 -6.78
N GLY A 14 -9.93 46.57 -5.91
CA GLY A 14 -9.62 47.14 -4.61
C GLY A 14 -8.53 46.34 -3.92
N ASN A 15 -8.03 46.88 -2.81
CA ASN A 15 -7.03 46.18 -2.02
C ASN A 15 -7.68 45.05 -1.20
N PRO A 16 -6.92 44.01 -0.78
CA PRO A 16 -7.49 42.92 -0.01
C PRO A 16 -8.16 43.42 1.28
N ASN A 17 -9.49 43.38 1.30
CA ASN A 17 -10.32 43.79 2.42
C ASN A 17 -11.77 43.35 2.19
N THR A 18 -12.61 43.50 3.21
CA THR A 18 -14.06 43.41 3.09
C THR A 18 -14.65 44.80 2.87
N TYR A 19 -15.45 44.94 1.81
CA TYR A 19 -16.13 46.14 1.41
C TYR A 19 -17.65 45.94 1.51
N ILE A 20 -18.37 46.98 1.93
CA ILE A 20 -19.82 46.99 1.98
C ILE A 20 -20.30 47.94 0.89
N LEU A 21 -20.94 47.41 -0.15
CA LEU A 21 -21.56 48.21 -1.20
C LEU A 21 -22.98 48.59 -0.82
N THR A 22 -23.23 49.89 -0.77
CA THR A 22 -24.56 50.45 -0.54
C THR A 22 -25.04 51.07 -1.85
N PRO A 23 -26.01 50.46 -2.56
CA PRO A 23 -26.53 51.04 -3.79
C PRO A 23 -27.28 52.33 -3.50
N THR A 24 -27.03 53.36 -4.30
CA THR A 24 -27.78 54.63 -4.30
C THR A 24 -28.22 54.94 -5.72
N ILE A 25 -29.42 55.50 -5.88
CA ILE A 25 -29.91 56.02 -7.16
C ILE A 25 -29.93 57.54 -7.04
N GLU A 26 -29.11 58.19 -7.84
CA GLU A 26 -29.09 59.66 -7.93
C GLU A 26 -30.20 60.15 -8.88
N ASN A 27 -30.60 61.42 -8.74
CA ASN A 27 -31.58 62.09 -9.61
C ASN A 27 -33.00 61.52 -9.61
N TYR A 28 -33.40 60.82 -8.56
CA TYR A 28 -34.79 60.43 -8.32
C TYR A 28 -35.33 61.21 -7.10
N GLY A 29 -36.46 61.90 -7.27
CA GLY A 29 -37.00 62.82 -6.25
C GLY A 29 -37.57 62.15 -5.00
N ASP A 30 -37.88 60.85 -5.09
CA ASP A 30 -38.44 60.07 -3.99
C ASP A 30 -37.40 59.12 -3.37
N LYS A 31 -37.62 58.74 -2.11
CA LYS A 31 -36.79 57.74 -1.43
C LYS A 31 -37.09 56.34 -1.98
N ILE A 32 -36.23 55.82 -2.86
CA ILE A 32 -36.28 54.43 -3.31
C ILE A 32 -35.83 53.52 -2.16
N ARG A 33 -36.65 52.54 -1.81
CA ARG A 33 -36.27 51.45 -0.88
C ARG A 33 -35.77 50.27 -1.71
N PHE A 34 -34.56 49.80 -1.43
CA PHE A 34 -34.06 48.56 -1.99
C PHE A 34 -34.54 47.39 -1.12
N ASP A 35 -35.06 46.34 -1.74
CA ASP A 35 -35.53 45.13 -1.05
C ASP A 35 -34.39 44.16 -0.70
N PHE A 36 -33.14 44.62 -0.80
CA PHE A 36 -31.95 43.87 -0.43
C PHE A 36 -31.04 44.71 0.47
N PRO A 37 -30.35 44.09 1.44
CA PRO A 37 -29.40 44.77 2.30
C PRO A 37 -28.15 45.20 1.52
N SER A 38 -27.26 45.93 2.18
CA SER A 38 -25.93 46.21 1.63
C SER A 38 -25.20 44.92 1.22
N ILE A 39 -24.46 44.98 0.11
CA ILE A 39 -23.76 43.82 -0.47
C ILE A 39 -22.35 43.77 0.11
N GLU A 40 -22.02 42.72 0.85
CA GLU A 40 -20.66 42.48 1.36
C GLU A 40 -19.80 41.79 0.29
N ILE A 41 -18.62 42.36 0.02
CA ILE A 41 -17.67 41.87 -0.97
C ILE A 41 -16.30 41.77 -0.34
N THR A 42 -15.71 40.57 -0.37
CA THR A 42 -14.35 40.34 0.11
C THR A 42 -13.39 40.23 -1.06
N ILE A 43 -12.44 41.16 -1.14
CA ILE A 43 -11.31 41.06 -2.04
C ILE A 43 -10.22 40.25 -1.34
N LYS A 44 -9.91 39.06 -1.86
CA LYS A 44 -8.88 38.17 -1.29
C LYS A 44 -7.47 38.64 -1.62
N ASN A 45 -6.50 38.23 -0.80
CA ASN A 45 -5.08 38.45 -1.10
C ASN A 45 -4.61 37.52 -2.23
N CYS A 46 -3.45 37.80 -2.82
CA CYS A 46 -2.86 36.91 -3.83
C CYS A 46 -2.47 35.56 -3.23
N ASN A 47 -2.56 34.50 -4.04
CA ASN A 47 -2.04 33.19 -3.67
C ASN A 47 -0.54 33.27 -3.39
N PRO A 48 0.04 32.40 -2.53
CA PRO A 48 1.47 32.42 -2.22
C PRO A 48 2.38 32.23 -3.45
N ASN A 49 1.86 31.65 -4.54
CA ASN A 49 2.59 31.46 -5.80
C ASN A 49 2.44 32.62 -6.79
N GLN A 50 1.57 33.59 -6.51
CA GLN A 50 1.31 34.74 -7.36
C GLN A 50 2.09 35.97 -6.88
N ILE A 51 2.45 36.84 -7.82
CA ILE A 51 3.17 38.08 -7.56
C ILE A 51 2.17 39.20 -7.31
N LYS A 52 2.36 39.91 -6.20
CA LYS A 52 1.59 41.12 -5.87
C LYS A 52 2.14 42.28 -6.68
N MET A 53 1.31 42.88 -7.52
CA MET A 53 1.63 44.09 -8.26
C MET A 53 0.69 45.22 -7.84
N LYS A 54 1.08 46.46 -8.12
CA LYS A 54 0.28 47.66 -7.86
C LYS A 54 0.13 48.45 -9.14
N ASP A 55 -1.09 48.88 -9.42
CA ASP A 55 -1.36 49.74 -10.57
C ASP A 55 -0.96 51.20 -10.27
N LYS A 56 -1.23 52.11 -11.22
CA LYS A 56 -0.97 53.55 -11.06
C LYS A 56 -1.78 54.19 -9.92
N ASN A 57 -2.88 53.56 -9.51
CA ASN A 57 -3.76 54.01 -8.43
C ASN A 57 -3.45 53.33 -7.10
N ASN A 58 -2.34 52.59 -7.00
CA ASN A 58 -1.93 51.84 -5.81
C ASN A 58 -2.94 50.75 -5.41
N ILE A 59 -3.71 50.23 -6.38
CA ILE A 59 -4.58 49.07 -6.23
C ILE A 59 -3.75 47.81 -6.47
N GLN A 60 -3.77 46.90 -5.50
CA GLN A 60 -3.07 45.62 -5.58
C GLN A 60 -3.80 44.67 -6.53
N TYR A 61 -3.06 44.04 -7.44
CA TYR A 61 -3.53 42.94 -8.28
C TYR A 61 -2.51 41.80 -8.30
N CYS A 62 -2.96 40.60 -8.66
CA CYS A 62 -2.15 39.38 -8.64
C CYS A 62 -1.78 39.00 -10.07
N VAL A 63 -0.51 38.66 -10.29
CA VAL A 63 -0.01 38.20 -11.59
C VAL A 63 0.69 36.87 -11.43
N GLU A 64 0.46 35.94 -12.35
CA GLU A 64 1.20 34.69 -12.40
C GLU A 64 2.68 34.94 -12.71
N PRO A 65 3.61 34.24 -12.03
CA PRO A 65 5.04 34.42 -12.27
C PRO A 65 5.38 33.97 -13.70
N ILE A 66 6.17 34.80 -14.40
CA ILE A 66 6.66 34.48 -15.75
C ILE A 66 8.02 33.80 -15.59
N CYS A 67 8.16 32.55 -16.05
CA CYS A 67 9.44 31.85 -16.08
C CYS A 67 10.06 31.89 -17.49
N LYS A 68 11.36 31.57 -17.58
CA LYS A 68 12.06 31.37 -18.85
C LYS A 68 11.33 30.34 -19.71
N LYS A 69 11.32 30.53 -21.04
CA LYS A 69 10.70 29.60 -22.01
C LYS A 69 11.24 28.17 -21.94
N SER A 70 12.42 27.97 -21.36
CA SER A 70 13.01 26.66 -21.13
C SER A 70 12.34 25.88 -19.99
N CYS A 71 11.58 26.54 -19.12
CA CYS A 71 10.82 25.90 -18.05
C CYS A 71 9.51 25.31 -18.61
N PRO A 72 9.31 23.98 -18.56
CA PRO A 72 8.14 23.29 -19.11
C PRO A 72 6.96 23.33 -18.12
N ILE A 73 6.39 24.53 -17.96
CA ILE A 73 5.23 24.79 -17.09
C ILE A 73 4.06 23.85 -17.48
N ASP A 74 3.38 23.30 -16.48
CA ASP A 74 2.25 22.35 -16.60
C ASP A 74 2.58 20.96 -17.17
N ILE A 75 3.86 20.69 -17.49
CA ILE A 75 4.31 19.39 -18.00
C ILE A 75 5.21 18.69 -16.98
N SER A 76 6.33 19.30 -16.62
CA SER A 76 7.30 18.75 -15.65
C SER A 76 7.77 19.76 -14.62
N ALA A 77 7.24 20.99 -14.67
CA ALA A 77 7.57 22.04 -13.73
C ALA A 77 6.38 22.96 -13.45
N LYS A 78 6.48 23.73 -12.36
CA LYS A 78 5.67 24.92 -12.08
C LYS A 78 6.58 26.13 -11.88
N CYS A 79 6.08 27.31 -12.25
CA CYS A 79 6.79 28.56 -12.04
C CYS A 79 6.47 29.13 -10.66
N ILE A 80 7.50 29.51 -9.90
CA ILE A 80 7.37 30.04 -8.54
C ILE A 80 8.04 31.40 -8.46
N ALA A 81 7.33 32.37 -7.89
CA ALA A 81 7.88 33.69 -7.59
C ALA A 81 9.02 33.57 -6.56
N ASN A 82 10.18 34.14 -6.84
CA ASN A 82 11.37 34.03 -5.98
C ASN A 82 11.42 35.09 -4.86
N SER A 83 10.60 36.13 -4.92
CA SER A 83 10.59 37.18 -3.90
C SER A 83 9.23 37.87 -3.76
N THR A 84 9.09 38.61 -2.65
CA THR A 84 7.98 39.52 -2.34
C THR A 84 8.02 40.83 -3.12
N GLU A 85 8.93 40.96 -4.09
CA GLU A 85 9.11 42.19 -4.87
C GLU A 85 7.92 42.44 -5.80
N LEU A 86 7.60 43.73 -6.02
CA LEU A 86 6.52 44.19 -6.92
C LEU A 86 6.87 44.05 -8.41
N VAL A 87 7.81 43.17 -8.77
CA VAL A 87 8.36 43.05 -10.13
C VAL A 87 8.32 41.58 -10.57
N ASN A 88 7.58 41.31 -11.65
CA ASN A 88 7.52 40.00 -12.29
C ASN A 88 8.69 39.82 -13.28
N ASP A 89 9.91 39.68 -12.75
CA ASP A 89 11.11 39.49 -13.56
C ASP A 89 11.33 38.02 -13.91
N ILE A 90 11.36 37.73 -15.22
CA ILE A 90 11.58 36.40 -15.79
C ILE A 90 12.87 35.73 -15.32
N ASN A 91 13.89 36.52 -14.96
CA ASN A 91 15.19 36.01 -14.51
C ASN A 91 15.24 35.76 -13.01
N LYS A 92 14.31 36.34 -12.25
CA LYS A 92 14.23 36.14 -10.81
C LYS A 92 13.37 34.94 -10.45
N ASN A 93 12.28 34.68 -11.18
CA ASN A 93 11.37 33.57 -10.89
C ASN A 93 12.04 32.19 -11.05
N LYS A 94 11.64 31.24 -10.20
CA LYS A 94 12.24 29.90 -10.11
C LYS A 94 11.35 28.87 -10.82
N CYS A 95 11.98 28.05 -11.68
CA CYS A 95 11.36 26.84 -12.21
C CYS A 95 11.48 25.72 -11.17
N GLU A 96 10.37 25.26 -10.60
CA GLU A 96 10.36 24.14 -9.66
C GLU A 96 9.87 22.87 -10.36
N CYS A 97 10.70 21.83 -10.36
CA CYS A 97 10.38 20.56 -10.99
C CYS A 97 9.33 19.79 -10.21
N PHE A 98 8.45 19.11 -10.92
CA PHE A 98 7.58 18.10 -10.32
C PHE A 98 8.39 16.87 -9.89
N PRO A 99 7.90 16.09 -8.90
CA PRO A 99 8.53 14.83 -8.50
C PRO A 99 8.85 13.91 -9.70
N GLY A 100 10.00 13.23 -9.64
CA GLY A 100 10.54 12.43 -10.74
C GLY A 100 11.29 13.20 -11.85
N TRP A 101 11.41 14.53 -11.76
CA TRP A 101 12.19 15.36 -12.67
C TRP A 101 13.26 16.16 -11.95
N TYR A 102 14.37 16.44 -12.64
CA TYR A 102 15.47 17.24 -12.13
C TYR A 102 16.14 18.06 -13.25
N GLY A 103 17.12 18.87 -12.85
CA GLY A 103 17.82 19.80 -13.73
C GLY A 103 17.22 21.21 -13.69
N GLU A 104 17.96 22.19 -14.19
CA GLU A 104 17.57 23.62 -14.16
C GLU A 104 16.25 23.89 -14.90
N ASN A 105 15.96 23.08 -15.92
CA ASN A 105 14.76 23.18 -16.75
C ASN A 105 13.80 22.00 -16.57
N CYS A 106 14.02 21.12 -15.59
CA CYS A 106 13.13 19.98 -15.32
C CYS A 106 12.89 19.06 -16.53
N THR A 107 13.89 18.97 -17.42
CA THR A 107 13.83 18.14 -18.64
C THR A 107 14.40 16.75 -18.42
N GLU A 108 15.19 16.55 -17.36
CA GLU A 108 15.81 15.27 -17.06
C GLU A 108 14.92 14.50 -16.09
N LYS A 109 14.58 13.27 -16.44
CA LYS A 109 13.86 12.36 -15.52
C LYS A 109 14.87 11.72 -14.59
N ILE A 110 14.57 11.71 -13.29
CA ILE A 110 15.40 11.00 -12.32
C ILE A 110 15.27 9.50 -12.62
N PHE A 111 16.26 8.94 -13.31
CA PHE A 111 16.37 7.50 -13.53
C PHE A 111 17.23 6.91 -12.42
N ILE A 112 16.60 6.27 -11.46
CA ILE A 112 17.36 5.56 -10.45
C ILE A 112 17.88 4.26 -11.10
N ASN A 113 19.20 4.07 -11.15
CA ASN A 113 19.82 2.92 -11.79
C ASN A 113 19.83 1.70 -10.85
N PHE A 114 19.00 0.70 -11.12
CA PHE A 114 18.85 -0.50 -10.28
C PHE A 114 19.61 -1.72 -10.75
N LYS A 115 20.52 -1.57 -11.73
CA LYS A 115 21.28 -2.69 -12.31
C LYS A 115 22.10 -3.49 -11.27
N ASN A 116 22.43 -2.87 -10.13
CA ASN A 116 23.26 -3.48 -9.08
C ASN A 116 22.47 -4.03 -7.88
N VAL A 117 21.14 -3.99 -7.91
CA VAL A 117 20.34 -4.38 -6.74
C VAL A 117 19.44 -5.54 -7.20
N GLY A 118 19.75 -6.78 -6.80
CA GLY A 118 19.04 -7.99 -7.26
C GLY A 118 17.54 -7.97 -6.93
N ILE A 119 16.69 -8.20 -7.93
CA ILE A 119 15.23 -7.95 -7.92
C ILE A 119 14.45 -8.81 -6.90
N ILE A 120 14.99 -9.97 -6.52
CA ILE A 120 14.37 -10.88 -5.54
C ILE A 120 15.22 -10.84 -4.27
N LYS A 121 14.86 -9.97 -3.31
CA LYS A 121 15.27 -10.20 -1.92
C LYS A 121 14.20 -11.11 -1.34
N ASP A 122 14.55 -12.37 -1.32
CA ASP A 122 13.65 -13.50 -1.21
C ASP A 122 13.00 -13.59 0.19
N SER A 123 11.77 -13.08 0.31
CA SER A 123 10.99 -13.15 1.57
C SER A 123 10.41 -14.55 1.81
N GLY A 124 10.34 -15.39 0.78
CA GLY A 124 9.83 -16.75 0.82
C GLY A 124 10.92 -17.81 0.96
N TYR A 125 12.09 -17.61 0.31
CA TYR A 125 13.15 -18.62 0.30
C TYR A 125 13.64 -19.02 1.68
N TYR A 126 13.86 -18.08 2.60
CA TYR A 126 14.27 -18.46 3.96
C TYR A 126 13.23 -19.32 4.67
N LYS A 127 11.93 -19.09 4.41
CA LYS A 127 10.85 -19.90 4.99
C LYS A 127 10.81 -21.29 4.35
N ILE A 128 10.96 -21.37 3.03
CA ILE A 128 11.07 -22.66 2.32
C ILE A 128 12.29 -23.43 2.82
N LEU A 129 13.44 -22.76 2.95
CA LEU A 129 14.67 -23.36 3.45
C LEU A 129 14.53 -23.83 4.89
N LEU A 130 13.86 -23.07 5.77
CA LEU A 130 13.54 -23.50 7.13
C LEU A 130 12.59 -24.71 7.16
N PHE A 131 11.57 -24.73 6.29
CA PHE A 131 10.67 -25.88 6.16
C PHE A 131 11.42 -27.13 5.67
N SER A 132 12.24 -26.98 4.62
CA SER A 132 13.10 -28.05 4.10
C SER A 132 14.10 -28.53 5.15
N PHE A 133 14.63 -27.63 5.98
CA PHE A 133 15.49 -27.99 7.09
C PHE A 133 14.74 -28.83 8.15
N GLY A 134 13.50 -28.46 8.50
CA GLY A 134 12.65 -29.27 9.38
C GLY A 134 12.38 -30.66 8.82
N MET A 135 12.04 -30.75 7.52
CA MET A 135 11.89 -32.03 6.81
C MET A 135 13.18 -32.87 6.85
N LEU A 136 14.34 -32.24 6.63
CA LEU A 136 15.62 -32.92 6.68
C LEU A 136 15.91 -33.49 8.07
N LEU A 137 15.66 -32.72 9.15
CA LEU A 137 15.82 -33.20 10.52
C LEU A 137 14.95 -34.42 10.81
N PHE A 138 13.70 -34.40 10.36
CA PHE A 138 12.80 -35.55 10.48
C PHE A 138 13.31 -36.77 9.69
N ILE A 139 13.80 -36.59 8.46
CA ILE A 139 14.36 -37.70 7.68
C ILE A 139 15.62 -38.28 8.36
N ILE A 140 16.48 -37.42 8.91
CA ILE A 140 17.66 -37.87 9.67
C ILE A 140 17.22 -38.64 10.92
N SER A 141 16.14 -38.24 11.60
CA SER A 141 15.64 -38.96 12.76
C SER A 141 15.24 -40.40 12.43
N ILE A 142 14.69 -40.64 11.23
CA ILE A 142 14.30 -41.99 10.77
C ILE A 142 15.51 -42.94 10.76
N MET A 143 16.72 -42.45 10.50
CA MET A 143 17.95 -43.28 10.52
C MET A 143 18.29 -43.81 11.91
N PHE A 144 17.75 -43.19 12.97
CA PHE A 144 17.95 -43.59 14.36
C PHE A 144 16.78 -44.39 14.93
N THR A 145 15.81 -44.82 14.11
CA THR A 145 14.65 -45.60 14.58
C THR A 145 15.02 -46.97 15.13
N THR A 146 16.05 -47.60 14.58
CA THR A 146 16.62 -48.87 15.06
C THR A 146 17.75 -48.61 16.06
N TYR A 147 17.45 -47.89 17.14
CA TYR A 147 18.46 -47.55 18.14
C TYR A 147 18.90 -48.79 18.94
N SER A 148 20.20 -48.88 19.16
CA SER A 148 20.87 -49.87 20.01
C SER A 148 21.36 -49.28 21.33
N SER A 149 21.46 -47.94 21.40
CA SER A 149 21.96 -47.20 22.55
C SER A 149 21.02 -46.08 22.96
N TYR A 150 21.17 -45.61 24.21
CA TYR A 150 20.44 -44.44 24.70
C TYR A 150 20.67 -43.20 23.85
N ILE A 151 21.92 -42.99 23.40
CA ILE A 151 22.29 -41.82 22.58
C ILE A 151 21.54 -41.85 21.24
N GLU A 152 21.44 -43.00 20.59
CA GLU A 152 20.70 -43.14 19.34
C GLU A 152 19.20 -42.89 19.55
N CYS A 153 18.60 -43.45 20.61
CA CYS A 153 17.19 -43.15 20.93
C CYS A 153 16.96 -41.66 21.23
N PHE A 154 17.89 -41.05 21.97
CA PHE A 154 17.87 -39.62 22.26
C PHE A 154 17.93 -38.77 20.97
N MET A 155 18.83 -39.11 20.05
CA MET A 155 18.96 -38.41 18.76
C MET A 155 17.70 -38.59 17.91
N ASN A 156 17.13 -39.80 17.88
CA ASN A 156 15.85 -40.05 17.20
C ASN A 156 14.75 -39.13 17.75
N PHE A 157 14.53 -39.15 19.08
CA PHE A 157 13.51 -38.35 19.75
C PHE A 157 13.69 -36.84 19.46
N LEU A 158 14.90 -36.31 19.68
CA LEU A 158 15.17 -34.88 19.53
C LEU A 158 15.01 -34.41 18.08
N LEU A 159 15.62 -35.11 17.12
CA LEU A 159 15.56 -34.71 15.71
C LEU A 159 14.15 -34.83 15.13
N LYS A 160 13.40 -35.87 15.52
CA LYS A 160 12.02 -36.09 15.08
C LYS A 160 11.13 -34.92 15.49
N HIS A 161 11.08 -34.62 16.79
CA HIS A 161 10.17 -33.59 17.31
C HIS A 161 10.61 -32.17 16.95
N PHE A 162 11.92 -31.89 16.85
CA PHE A 162 12.40 -30.62 16.34
C PHE A 162 12.04 -30.41 14.87
N GLY A 163 12.18 -31.46 14.04
CA GLY A 163 11.82 -31.42 12.63
C GLY A 163 10.34 -31.15 12.42
N ILE A 164 9.48 -31.98 13.02
CA ILE A 164 8.01 -31.88 12.90
C ILE A 164 7.51 -30.53 13.44
N THR A 165 7.97 -30.11 14.62
CA THR A 165 7.53 -28.85 15.23
C THR A 165 7.98 -27.64 14.40
N LEU A 166 9.20 -27.66 13.84
CA LEU A 166 9.67 -26.58 12.96
C LEU A 166 8.81 -26.48 11.69
N MET A 167 8.48 -27.63 11.07
CA MET A 167 7.60 -27.64 9.90
C MET A 167 6.20 -27.08 10.24
N LEU A 168 5.59 -27.56 11.33
CA LEU A 168 4.27 -27.10 11.79
C LEU A 168 4.28 -25.60 12.08
N LEU A 169 5.35 -25.08 12.69
CA LEU A 169 5.49 -23.65 12.97
C LEU A 169 5.52 -22.82 11.69
N ILE A 170 6.29 -23.22 10.67
CA ILE A 170 6.34 -22.51 9.39
C ILE A 170 4.99 -22.54 8.68
N VAL A 171 4.30 -23.69 8.67
CA VAL A 171 2.95 -23.81 8.09
C VAL A 171 1.96 -22.91 8.82
N ASN A 172 1.98 -22.90 10.15
CA ASN A 172 1.12 -22.02 10.95
C ASN A 172 1.42 -20.53 10.71
N MET A 173 2.68 -20.16 10.52
CA MET A 173 3.03 -18.78 10.14
C MET A 173 2.42 -18.41 8.78
N TYR A 174 2.46 -19.31 7.79
CA TYR A 174 1.84 -19.07 6.48
C TYR A 174 0.32 -18.93 6.58
N ILE A 175 -0.34 -19.81 7.32
CA ILE A 175 -1.80 -19.74 7.51
C ILE A 175 -2.17 -18.44 8.22
N SER A 176 -1.53 -18.12 9.34
CA SER A 176 -1.84 -16.90 10.09
C SER A 176 -1.54 -15.64 9.28
N LEU A 177 -0.47 -15.62 8.48
CA LEU A 177 -0.22 -14.55 7.51
C LEU A 177 -1.31 -14.46 6.46
N GLY A 178 -1.75 -15.58 5.91
CA GLY A 178 -2.83 -15.65 4.92
C GLY A 178 -4.16 -15.17 5.48
N CYS A 179 -4.51 -15.54 6.72
CA CYS A 179 -5.74 -15.09 7.38
C CYS A 179 -5.72 -13.58 7.71
N GLU A 180 -4.59 -13.02 8.13
CA GLU A 180 -4.49 -11.61 8.51
C GLU A 180 -4.26 -10.66 7.32
N LEU A 181 -3.59 -11.15 6.25
CA LEU A 181 -3.37 -10.40 5.01
C LEU A 181 -4.45 -10.65 3.97
N GLY A 182 -5.17 -11.76 4.05
CA GLY A 182 -6.36 -12.03 3.27
C GLY A 182 -7.38 -10.95 3.59
N ILE A 183 -7.40 -9.91 2.75
CA ILE A 183 -8.32 -8.80 2.79
C ILE A 183 -9.71 -9.42 2.81
N THR A 184 -10.35 -9.43 3.98
CA THR A 184 -11.70 -9.96 4.14
C THR A 184 -12.61 -9.24 3.15
N ASP A 185 -13.40 -10.00 2.39
CA ASP A 185 -14.36 -9.51 1.37
C ASP A 185 -15.30 -8.40 1.87
N THR A 186 -15.37 -8.23 3.19
CA THR A 186 -16.06 -7.11 3.86
C THR A 186 -15.62 -5.73 3.37
N LEU A 187 -14.39 -5.55 2.90
CA LEU A 187 -13.96 -4.28 2.30
C LEU A 187 -14.57 -4.03 0.93
N ILE A 188 -14.80 -5.08 0.15
CA ILE A 188 -15.36 -4.98 -1.20
C ILE A 188 -16.88 -4.72 -1.10
N ASN A 189 -17.56 -5.44 -0.20
CA ASN A 189 -19.01 -5.33 -0.02
C ASN A 189 -19.47 -4.00 0.60
N ASN A 190 -18.62 -3.34 1.39
CA ASN A 190 -18.96 -2.01 1.93
C ASN A 190 -18.79 -0.90 0.90
N THR A 191 -17.91 -1.07 -0.10
CA THR A 191 -17.80 -0.15 -1.25
C THR A 191 -18.87 -0.35 -2.32
N SER A 192 -19.48 -1.53 -2.44
CA SER A 192 -20.52 -1.80 -3.44
C SER A 192 -21.89 -1.22 -3.07
N ASN A 193 -22.14 -0.93 -1.79
CA ASN A 193 -23.41 -0.33 -1.35
C ASN A 193 -23.40 1.21 -1.40
N THR A 194 -22.25 1.83 -1.66
CA THR A 194 -22.23 3.20 -2.19
C THR A 194 -22.42 3.14 -3.69
N GLU A 195 -23.67 2.90 -4.13
CA GLU A 195 -24.10 3.33 -5.45
C GLU A 195 -23.91 4.85 -5.48
N ILE A 196 -22.78 5.27 -6.05
CA ILE A 196 -22.62 6.65 -6.47
C ILE A 196 -23.65 6.80 -7.59
N GLU A 197 -24.85 7.26 -7.25
CA GLU A 197 -25.81 7.80 -8.21
C GLU A 197 -25.13 9.02 -8.86
N ILE A 198 -24.30 8.75 -9.87
CA ILE A 198 -23.87 9.78 -10.79
C ILE A 198 -25.11 10.10 -11.61
N ASN A 199 -25.87 11.07 -11.13
CA ASN A 199 -27.07 11.57 -11.77
C ASN A 199 -26.67 12.29 -13.07
N TYR A 200 -26.35 11.51 -14.11
CA TYR A 200 -26.15 12.01 -15.45
C TYR A 200 -27.53 12.40 -15.99
N ASN A 201 -27.82 13.69 -15.85
CA ASN A 201 -28.94 14.33 -16.54
C ASN A 201 -28.62 14.42 -18.04
N SER A 202 -28.59 13.28 -18.74
CA SER A 202 -28.48 13.22 -20.20
C SER A 202 -29.89 13.06 -20.79
N ASN A 203 -30.59 14.18 -20.94
CA ASN A 203 -31.72 14.27 -21.86
C ASN A 203 -31.18 14.21 -23.30
N THR A 204 -30.97 13.00 -23.82
CA THR A 204 -30.78 12.77 -25.25
C THR A 204 -31.60 11.56 -25.67
N ASN A 205 -32.84 11.80 -26.05
CA ASN A 205 -33.65 10.84 -26.79
C ASN A 205 -33.12 10.77 -28.23
N ASN A 206 -32.32 9.75 -28.54
CA ASN A 206 -32.16 9.25 -29.89
C ASN A 206 -32.33 7.73 -29.86
N THR A 207 -33.47 7.29 -30.39
CA THR A 207 -33.80 5.90 -30.73
C THR A 207 -32.88 5.39 -31.84
N TYR A 208 -32.09 4.36 -31.56
CA TYR A 208 -31.63 3.43 -32.60
C TYR A 208 -31.74 1.98 -32.11
N GLN A 209 -32.20 1.16 -33.06
CA GLN A 209 -32.66 -0.22 -32.90
C GLN A 209 -31.52 -1.21 -32.65
N ASN A 210 -31.94 -2.29 -31.99
CA ASN A 210 -31.23 -3.52 -31.67
C ASN A 210 -30.51 -4.14 -32.87
N ASP A 211 -29.32 -4.65 -32.63
CA ASP A 211 -28.82 -5.87 -33.27
C ASP A 211 -28.21 -6.76 -32.20
N ASP A 212 -28.61 -8.04 -32.25
CA ASP A 212 -28.24 -9.11 -31.33
C ASP A 212 -26.73 -9.40 -31.40
N PHE A 213 -26.04 -9.28 -30.26
CA PHE A 213 -24.67 -9.76 -30.10
C PHE A 213 -24.61 -10.72 -28.91
N GLU A 214 -24.18 -11.95 -29.21
CA GLU A 214 -24.08 -13.09 -28.31
C GLU A 214 -23.15 -12.82 -27.12
N ASN A 215 -23.58 -13.32 -25.96
CA ASN A 215 -22.89 -13.23 -24.67
C ASN A 215 -21.66 -14.14 -24.64
N ASP A 216 -20.47 -13.55 -24.77
CA ASP A 216 -19.24 -14.15 -24.23
C ASP A 216 -19.03 -13.65 -22.79
N GLU A 217 -19.31 -14.51 -21.82
CA GLU A 217 -18.95 -14.30 -20.41
C GLU A 217 -17.42 -14.33 -20.26
N LEU A 218 -16.79 -13.17 -20.42
CA LEU A 218 -15.36 -12.98 -20.19
C LEU A 218 -15.13 -12.67 -18.70
N SER A 219 -14.70 -13.67 -17.93
CA SER A 219 -14.33 -13.50 -16.52
C SER A 219 -13.09 -12.61 -16.36
N PHE A 220 -13.33 -11.36 -15.99
CA PHE A 220 -12.34 -10.38 -15.54
C PHE A 220 -12.61 -10.12 -14.04
N SER A 221 -11.68 -10.45 -13.13
CA SER A 221 -11.83 -9.95 -11.74
C SER A 221 -10.56 -9.72 -10.93
N ASP A 222 -9.45 -10.43 -11.12
CA ASP A 222 -8.45 -10.43 -10.03
C ASP A 222 -7.28 -9.44 -10.20
N ASN A 223 -6.97 -9.03 -11.43
CA ASN A 223 -5.84 -8.12 -11.70
C ASN A 223 -6.22 -6.63 -11.60
N GLU A 224 -7.50 -6.30 -11.72
CA GLU A 224 -7.98 -4.92 -11.66
C GLU A 224 -8.05 -4.41 -10.20
N ALA A 225 -8.49 -5.27 -9.27
CA ALA A 225 -8.54 -4.96 -7.85
C ALA A 225 -7.15 -4.60 -7.27
N ASN A 226 -6.11 -5.37 -7.63
CA ASN A 226 -4.75 -5.12 -7.15
C ASN A 226 -4.15 -3.81 -7.68
N TYR A 227 -4.44 -3.44 -8.92
CA TYR A 227 -3.99 -2.16 -9.51
C TYR A 227 -4.72 -0.97 -8.86
N GLN A 228 -6.02 -1.09 -8.61
CA GLN A 228 -6.81 -0.06 -7.94
C GLN A 228 -6.31 0.19 -6.50
N ILE A 229 -5.96 -0.87 -5.76
CA ILE A 229 -5.38 -0.73 -4.41
C ILE A 229 -4.07 0.07 -4.43
N ILE A 230 -3.23 -0.12 -5.45
CA ILE A 230 -1.92 0.54 -5.54
C ILE A 230 -2.05 1.99 -6.01
N LEU A 231 -2.95 2.26 -6.94
CA LEU A 231 -3.28 3.63 -7.35
C LEU A 231 -3.93 4.41 -6.20
N LEU A 232 -4.81 3.76 -5.43
CA LEU A 232 -5.41 4.30 -4.22
C LEU A 232 -4.33 4.60 -3.17
N LEU A 233 -3.43 3.65 -2.90
CA LEU A 233 -2.28 3.83 -1.99
C LEU A 233 -1.38 5.00 -2.40
N HIS A 234 -1.19 5.24 -3.70
CA HIS A 234 -0.44 6.39 -4.19
C HIS A 234 -1.20 7.72 -4.01
N LYS A 235 -2.51 7.74 -4.27
CA LYS A 235 -3.38 8.92 -4.04
C LYS A 235 -3.44 9.28 -2.55
N LEU A 236 -3.50 8.25 -1.72
CA LEU A 236 -3.48 8.26 -0.26
C LEU A 236 -2.22 8.87 0.35
N MET A 237 -1.05 8.54 -0.20
CA MET A 237 0.24 9.05 0.28
C MET A 237 0.47 10.54 0.00
N ASN A 238 -0.36 11.15 -0.87
CA ASN A 238 -0.30 12.57 -1.21
C ASN A 238 -1.34 13.41 -0.45
N CYS A 239 -2.20 12.80 0.37
CA CYS A 239 -3.02 13.53 1.33
C CYS A 239 -2.12 14.06 2.46
N SER A 240 -1.76 15.34 2.42
CA SER A 240 -1.14 16.03 3.56
C SER A 240 -2.07 15.98 4.76
N SER A 241 -1.52 15.65 5.94
CA SER A 241 -2.29 15.50 7.17
C SER A 241 -3.11 16.77 7.48
N PRO A 242 -4.43 16.67 7.70
CA PRO A 242 -5.29 17.81 8.03
C PRO A 242 -4.82 18.62 9.24
N SER A 243 -4.00 18.03 10.11
CA SER A 243 -3.48 18.66 11.33
C SER A 243 -2.52 19.83 11.10
N GLU A 244 -1.88 19.94 9.93
CA GLU A 244 -1.06 21.13 9.62
C GLU A 244 -1.92 22.34 9.21
N ILE A 245 -3.16 22.12 8.75
CA ILE A 245 -4.08 23.22 8.37
C ILE A 245 -4.77 23.84 9.59
N ILE A 246 -4.91 23.09 10.69
CA ILE A 246 -5.67 23.56 11.87
C ILE A 246 -4.79 24.32 12.88
N ASN A 247 -3.47 24.04 12.94
CA ASN A 247 -2.62 24.60 14.00
C ASN A 247 -1.96 25.96 13.68
N GLU A 248 -2.05 26.49 12.46
CA GLU A 248 -1.58 27.86 12.18
C GLU A 248 -2.56 28.95 12.65
N ASN A 249 -3.80 28.62 13.03
CA ASN A 249 -4.83 29.62 13.38
C ASN A 249 -4.98 29.94 14.87
N ASN A 250 -4.26 29.28 15.77
CA ASN A 250 -4.52 29.42 17.21
C ASN A 250 -3.67 30.47 17.95
N ASN A 251 -2.85 31.29 17.26
CA ASN A 251 -1.97 32.25 17.95
C ASN A 251 -2.03 33.72 17.49
N SER A 252 -3.09 34.16 16.82
CA SER A 252 -3.29 35.59 16.59
C SER A 252 -4.69 36.05 16.99
N ASN A 253 -4.76 36.76 18.13
CA ASN A 253 -5.75 37.74 18.56
C ASN A 253 -7.20 37.60 18.05
N ARG A 254 -8.06 37.20 19.00
CA ARG A 254 -9.51 37.44 19.02
C ARG A 254 -9.84 38.85 18.54
N ASN A 255 -10.37 38.97 17.33
CA ASN A 255 -11.33 40.00 16.96
C ASN A 255 -12.34 39.37 16.00
N ASN A 256 -13.61 39.66 16.23
CA ASN A 256 -14.78 39.02 15.62
C ASN A 256 -14.75 39.09 14.09
N ILE A 257 -14.34 38.00 13.44
CA ILE A 257 -14.43 37.82 12.00
C ILE A 257 -15.64 36.92 11.73
N SER A 258 -16.59 37.46 10.98
CA SER A 258 -17.81 36.80 10.50
C SER A 258 -17.46 35.61 9.60
N ILE A 259 -17.85 34.43 10.07
CA ILE A 259 -17.69 33.12 9.45
C ILE A 259 -18.72 33.00 8.32
N ASN A 260 -18.44 33.47 7.09
CA ASN A 260 -19.35 33.25 5.96
C ASN A 260 -18.66 32.91 4.61
N THR A 261 -17.33 32.67 4.60
CA THR A 261 -16.58 32.46 3.35
C THR A 261 -15.72 31.18 3.33
N ILE A 262 -16.22 30.11 3.96
CA ILE A 262 -15.73 28.74 3.77
C ILE A 262 -16.86 27.92 3.15
N SER A 263 -17.19 28.17 1.88
CA SER A 263 -18.09 27.33 1.11
C SER A 263 -17.42 26.97 -0.21
N SER A 264 -17.40 25.67 -0.51
CA SER A 264 -16.75 24.98 -1.64
C SER A 264 -15.28 24.56 -1.47
N ILE A 265 -14.83 24.25 -0.25
CA ILE A 265 -13.91 23.09 -0.17
C ILE A 265 -14.77 21.88 -0.49
N ASN A 266 -14.40 21.13 -1.54
CA ASN A 266 -15.17 20.02 -2.05
C ASN A 266 -15.24 18.94 -0.96
N ILE A 267 -16.35 18.90 -0.21
CA ILE A 267 -16.56 18.05 0.97
C ILE A 267 -16.31 16.57 0.62
N GLU A 268 -16.52 16.20 -0.64
CA GLU A 268 -16.20 14.89 -1.20
C GLU A 268 -14.71 14.52 -1.15
N GLU A 269 -13.79 15.46 -1.38
CA GLU A 269 -12.34 15.18 -1.33
C GLU A 269 -11.85 14.99 0.11
N ILE A 270 -12.40 15.76 1.06
CA ILE A 270 -12.10 15.59 2.50
C ILE A 270 -12.63 14.24 2.99
N ASN A 271 -13.87 13.90 2.63
CA ASN A 271 -14.48 12.62 3.00
C ASN A 271 -13.73 11.43 2.38
N GLN A 272 -13.31 11.56 1.12
CA GLN A 272 -12.51 10.54 0.45
C GLN A 272 -11.16 10.35 1.14
N CYS A 273 -10.50 11.41 1.61
CA CYS A 273 -9.22 11.34 2.32
C CYS A 273 -9.36 10.75 3.75
N ALA A 274 -10.49 10.98 4.43
CA ALA A 274 -10.77 10.41 5.74
C ALA A 274 -11.00 8.89 5.71
N GLN A 275 -11.84 8.38 4.80
CA GLN A 275 -12.07 6.92 4.62
C GLN A 275 -10.77 6.19 4.30
N ASN A 276 -9.98 6.82 3.46
CA ASN A 276 -8.66 6.43 3.05
C ASN A 276 -7.67 6.26 4.22
N GLN A 277 -7.71 7.18 5.19
CA GLN A 277 -6.88 7.08 6.40
C GLN A 277 -7.29 5.89 7.27
N GLU A 278 -8.58 5.53 7.31
CA GLU A 278 -9.06 4.34 8.02
C GLU A 278 -8.51 3.05 7.41
N ILE A 279 -8.49 2.95 6.08
CA ILE A 279 -7.90 1.80 5.36
C ILE A 279 -6.42 1.67 5.70
N ILE A 280 -5.66 2.77 5.68
CA ILE A 280 -4.24 2.75 6.07
C ILE A 280 -4.08 2.29 7.54
N ASN A 281 -4.87 2.85 8.45
CA ASN A 281 -4.78 2.50 9.86
C ASN A 281 -5.10 1.02 10.10
N MET A 282 -6.04 0.46 9.34
CA MET A 282 -6.37 -0.95 9.34
C MET A 282 -5.23 -1.80 8.79
N ILE A 283 -4.61 -1.44 7.65
CA ILE A 283 -3.44 -2.14 7.11
C ILE A 283 -2.28 -2.12 8.12
N ILE A 284 -2.00 -0.98 8.73
CA ILE A 284 -0.97 -0.84 9.77
C ILE A 284 -1.29 -1.72 10.98
N LYS A 285 -2.57 -1.80 11.38
CA LYS A 285 -3.02 -2.66 12.49
C LYS A 285 -2.81 -4.14 12.15
N ASN A 286 -3.17 -4.59 10.95
CA ASN A 286 -2.96 -5.98 10.52
C ASN A 286 -1.47 -6.32 10.46
N ILE A 287 -0.63 -5.42 9.94
CA ILE A 287 0.83 -5.61 9.95
C ILE A 287 1.37 -5.76 11.38
N LYS A 288 0.90 -4.94 12.33
CA LYS A 288 1.30 -5.05 13.74
C LYS A 288 0.85 -6.37 14.36
N ASN A 289 -0.38 -6.80 14.10
CA ASN A 289 -0.91 -8.08 14.57
C ASN A 289 -0.07 -9.25 14.06
N ILE A 290 0.24 -9.26 12.76
CA ILE A 290 1.11 -10.25 12.13
C ILE A 290 2.47 -10.31 12.81
N HIS A 291 3.11 -9.17 13.04
CA HIS A 291 4.39 -9.13 13.72
C HIS A 291 4.30 -9.67 15.15
N SER A 292 3.22 -9.37 15.87
CA SER A 292 2.95 -9.91 17.20
C SER A 292 2.83 -11.43 17.18
N ILE A 293 2.04 -11.98 16.25
CA ILE A 293 1.84 -13.44 16.08
C ILE A 293 3.16 -14.14 15.74
N LEU A 294 3.99 -13.54 14.88
CA LEU A 294 5.30 -14.10 14.53
C LEU A 294 6.26 -14.14 15.74
N ILE A 295 6.25 -13.09 16.57
CA ILE A 295 7.06 -13.05 17.80
C ILE A 295 6.56 -14.11 18.80
N GLU A 296 5.24 -14.24 18.95
CA GLU A 296 4.64 -15.26 19.82
C GLU A 296 5.05 -16.67 19.40
N TYR A 297 4.97 -17.01 18.11
CA TYR A 297 5.44 -18.31 17.61
C TYR A 297 6.92 -18.55 17.84
N ALA A 298 7.76 -17.52 17.67
CA ALA A 298 9.19 -17.64 17.94
C ALA A 298 9.47 -17.93 19.43
N ILE A 299 8.75 -17.27 20.35
CA ILE A 299 8.85 -17.51 21.79
C ILE A 299 8.37 -18.92 22.15
N LEU A 300 7.21 -19.34 21.63
CA LEU A 300 6.65 -20.68 21.88
C LEU A 300 7.62 -21.78 21.42
N TYR A 301 8.26 -21.61 20.26
CA TYR A 301 9.24 -22.56 19.75
C TYR A 301 10.50 -22.63 20.62
N LEU A 302 10.99 -21.48 21.10
CA LEU A 302 12.14 -21.43 22.00
C LEU A 302 11.83 -22.11 23.35
N LEU A 303 10.63 -21.91 23.89
CA LEU A 303 10.17 -22.61 25.10
C LEU A 303 10.06 -24.13 24.87
N PHE A 304 9.56 -24.55 23.71
CA PHE A 304 9.51 -25.96 23.32
C PHE A 304 10.90 -26.59 23.22
N ILE A 305 11.90 -25.88 22.65
CA ILE A 305 13.29 -26.37 22.62
C ILE A 305 13.81 -26.56 24.04
N ILE A 306 13.60 -25.56 24.91
CA ILE A 306 14.05 -25.62 26.32
C ILE A 306 13.38 -26.78 27.06
N SER A 307 12.07 -26.99 26.88
CA SER A 307 11.35 -28.08 27.55
C SER A 307 11.86 -29.46 27.13
N ASN A 308 12.18 -29.64 25.84
CA ASN A 308 12.80 -30.87 25.34
C ASN A 308 14.18 -31.08 25.99
N ILE A 309 15.03 -30.05 26.05
CA ILE A 309 16.35 -30.15 26.69
C ILE A 309 16.23 -30.54 28.18
N ILE A 310 15.29 -29.94 28.92
CA ILE A 310 15.06 -30.27 30.33
C ILE A 310 14.60 -31.73 30.48
N LEU A 311 13.66 -32.17 29.64
CA LEU A 311 13.15 -33.55 29.63
C LEU A 311 14.28 -34.56 29.39
N ILE A 312 15.19 -34.24 28.47
CA ILE A 312 16.35 -35.05 28.14
C ILE A 312 17.29 -35.15 29.36
N ILE A 313 17.64 -34.01 29.98
CA ILE A 313 18.51 -33.99 31.16
C ILE A 313 17.89 -34.80 32.31
N TYR A 314 16.59 -34.68 32.51
CA TYR A 314 15.86 -35.42 33.53
C TYR A 314 15.91 -36.93 33.30
N ASN A 315 15.65 -37.38 32.07
CA ASN A 315 15.69 -38.80 31.73
C ASN A 315 17.09 -39.39 31.74
N ASN A 316 18.13 -38.60 31.40
CA ASN A 316 19.52 -39.05 31.46
C ASN A 316 19.96 -39.36 32.91
N LYS A 317 19.52 -38.57 33.89
CA LYS A 317 19.79 -38.86 35.31
C LYS A 317 19.18 -40.20 35.77
N ASN A 318 18.06 -40.58 35.20
CA ASN A 318 17.38 -41.84 35.51
C ASN A 318 17.90 -43.02 34.66
N ALA A 319 18.79 -42.76 33.70
CA ALA A 319 19.27 -43.77 32.75
C ALA A 319 20.27 -44.76 33.34
N GLU A 320 20.74 -44.58 34.58
CA GLU A 320 21.69 -45.49 35.24
C GLU A 320 21.17 -46.94 35.36
N LYS A 321 19.85 -47.15 35.25
CA LYS A 321 19.25 -48.49 35.11
C LYS A 321 18.98 -48.80 33.64
N ILE A 322 20.03 -49.20 32.92
CA ILE A 322 19.89 -49.71 31.55
C ILE A 322 19.03 -50.98 31.60
N THR A 323 17.81 -50.90 31.03
CA THR A 323 16.94 -52.07 30.88
C THR A 323 17.14 -52.64 29.48
N VAL A 324 18.04 -53.61 29.37
CA VAL A 324 18.13 -54.43 28.16
C VAL A 324 17.06 -55.51 28.28
N LEU A 325 16.19 -55.62 27.29
CA LEU A 325 15.20 -56.69 27.21
C LEU A 325 15.65 -57.72 26.17
N GLN A 326 15.36 -58.98 26.45
CA GLN A 326 15.54 -60.06 25.49
C GLN A 326 14.20 -60.37 24.84
N SER A 327 14.16 -60.44 23.51
CA SER A 327 12.98 -60.84 22.75
C SER A 327 12.71 -62.35 22.89
N GLU A 328 11.53 -62.78 22.48
CA GLU A 328 11.18 -64.22 22.44
C GLU A 328 12.11 -65.03 21.52
N ASN A 329 12.70 -64.37 20.50
CA ASN A 329 13.68 -64.97 19.58
C ASN A 329 15.11 -65.00 20.16
N GLY A 330 15.31 -64.51 21.38
CA GLY A 330 16.62 -64.44 22.04
C GLY A 330 17.46 -63.21 21.67
N GLU A 331 16.94 -62.29 20.85
CA GLU A 331 17.64 -61.06 20.46
C GLU A 331 17.56 -60.01 21.57
N TRP A 332 18.66 -59.32 21.84
CA TRP A 332 18.71 -58.26 22.86
C TRP A 332 18.43 -56.91 22.23
N TYR A 333 17.52 -56.14 22.82
CA TYR A 333 17.23 -54.78 22.41
C TYR A 333 17.19 -53.83 23.60
N TYR A 334 17.57 -52.58 23.34
CA TYR A 334 17.53 -51.51 24.33
C TYR A 334 16.10 -51.00 24.47
N LYS A 335 15.54 -51.06 25.69
CA LYS A 335 14.24 -50.41 25.97
C LYS A 335 14.46 -48.92 26.19
N CYS A 336 13.95 -48.08 25.30
CA CYS A 336 14.17 -46.66 25.44
C CYS A 336 13.21 -46.01 26.44
N ASN A 337 13.77 -45.41 27.48
CA ASN A 337 13.00 -44.68 28.50
C ASN A 337 12.26 -43.44 27.96
N LEU A 338 12.54 -43.01 26.73
CA LEU A 338 11.88 -41.88 26.05
C LEU A 338 10.64 -42.30 25.24
N GLU A 339 10.33 -43.60 25.09
CA GLU A 339 9.20 -44.07 24.29
C GLU A 339 7.86 -43.52 24.80
N THR A 340 7.66 -43.51 26.11
CA THR A 340 6.44 -42.98 26.73
C THR A 340 6.26 -41.49 26.43
N GLN A 341 7.35 -40.73 26.52
CA GLN A 341 7.34 -39.30 26.22
C GLN A 341 7.16 -39.06 24.72
N ASN A 342 7.81 -39.86 23.86
CA ASN A 342 7.60 -39.81 22.41
C ASN A 342 6.11 -40.00 22.08
N PHE A 343 5.44 -40.98 22.70
CA PHE A 343 4.00 -41.18 22.50
C PHE A 343 3.16 -39.96 22.94
N ILE A 344 3.50 -39.34 24.07
CA ILE A 344 2.83 -38.12 24.55
C ILE A 344 3.03 -36.97 23.55
N TYR A 345 4.25 -36.76 23.06
CA TYR A 345 4.56 -35.71 22.08
C TYR A 345 3.86 -35.99 20.74
N ASP A 346 3.90 -37.22 20.24
CA ASP A 346 3.18 -37.64 19.04
C ASP A 346 1.67 -37.34 19.19
N THR A 347 1.10 -37.62 20.36
CA THR A 347 -0.31 -37.32 20.66
C THR A 347 -0.56 -35.81 20.67
N PHE A 348 0.30 -35.01 21.30
CA PHE A 348 0.17 -33.55 21.29
C PHE A 348 0.31 -32.95 19.89
N GLU A 349 1.27 -33.43 19.09
CA GLU A 349 1.47 -33.03 17.71
C GLU A 349 0.22 -33.38 16.89
N VAL A 350 -0.34 -34.57 17.06
CA VAL A 350 -1.59 -34.97 16.41
C VAL A 350 -2.76 -34.12 16.88
N ILE A 351 -2.92 -33.79 18.16
CA ILE A 351 -4.02 -32.93 18.65
C ILE A 351 -3.88 -31.50 18.13
N PHE A 352 -2.66 -30.94 18.18
CA PHE A 352 -2.35 -29.60 17.70
C PHE A 352 -2.59 -29.48 16.20
N THR A 353 -2.27 -30.56 15.47
CA THR A 353 -2.64 -30.75 14.07
C THR A 353 -4.17 -30.85 13.98
N TYR A 354 -4.80 -31.90 14.51
CA TYR A 354 -6.24 -32.22 14.44
C TYR A 354 -7.18 -31.04 14.70
N LYS A 355 -6.96 -30.24 15.76
CA LYS A 355 -7.84 -29.09 16.10
C LYS A 355 -7.87 -28.01 15.02
N ARG A 356 -6.82 -27.94 14.19
CA ARG A 356 -6.68 -26.95 13.10
C ARG A 356 -6.72 -27.59 11.71
N PHE A 357 -6.56 -28.91 11.58
CA PHE A 357 -6.04 -29.55 10.35
C PHE A 357 -7.06 -30.29 9.49
N LEU A 358 -8.14 -30.84 10.04
CA LEU A 358 -8.84 -31.93 9.35
C LEU A 358 -9.75 -31.53 8.18
N PHE A 359 -10.20 -30.28 8.11
CA PHE A 359 -11.02 -29.82 6.98
C PHE A 359 -10.35 -28.72 6.16
N GLU A 360 -9.77 -27.71 6.81
CA GLU A 360 -9.15 -26.61 6.08
C GLU A 360 -7.72 -26.88 5.65
N VAL A 361 -6.89 -27.57 6.46
CA VAL A 361 -5.45 -27.70 6.15
C VAL A 361 -5.18 -28.82 5.17
N ILE A 362 -5.87 -29.97 5.20
CA ILE A 362 -5.61 -31.02 4.19
C ILE A 362 -5.98 -30.51 2.79
N TRP A 363 -7.15 -29.90 2.63
CA TRP A 363 -7.59 -29.36 1.34
C TRP A 363 -6.82 -28.11 0.93
N ASN A 364 -6.55 -27.16 1.85
CA ASN A 364 -5.72 -26.01 1.52
C ASN A 364 -4.25 -26.39 1.34
N SER A 365 -3.71 -27.39 2.03
CA SER A 365 -2.32 -27.83 1.82
C SER A 365 -2.17 -28.62 0.54
N LEU A 366 -3.15 -29.44 0.16
CA LEU A 366 -3.15 -30.09 -1.15
C LEU A 366 -3.25 -29.05 -2.26
N GLY A 367 -4.16 -28.07 -2.10
CA GLY A 367 -4.27 -26.92 -3.01
C GLY A 367 -2.98 -26.10 -3.07
N ASN A 368 -2.41 -25.75 -1.92
CA ASN A 368 -1.16 -24.98 -1.82
C ASN A 368 0.05 -25.78 -2.34
N LEU A 369 0.08 -27.10 -2.19
CA LEU A 369 1.13 -27.96 -2.75
C LEU A 369 1.04 -28.00 -4.27
N ILE A 370 -0.17 -28.14 -4.82
CA ILE A 370 -0.40 -28.07 -6.28
C ILE A 370 0.00 -26.69 -6.80
N ILE A 371 -0.43 -25.62 -6.13
CA ILE A 371 -0.06 -24.24 -6.45
C ILE A 371 1.47 -24.04 -6.35
N LEU A 372 2.11 -24.58 -5.31
CA LEU A 372 3.57 -24.52 -5.13
C LEU A 372 4.28 -25.27 -6.25
N ILE A 373 3.84 -26.47 -6.62
CA ILE A 373 4.40 -27.24 -7.73
C ILE A 373 4.24 -26.44 -9.03
N MET A 374 3.06 -25.86 -9.29
CA MET A 374 2.83 -25.04 -10.48
C MET A 374 3.72 -23.78 -10.51
N PHE A 375 3.85 -23.06 -9.39
CA PHE A 375 4.68 -21.86 -9.31
C PHE A 375 6.18 -22.16 -9.33
N THR A 376 6.62 -23.22 -8.65
CA THR A 376 8.02 -23.64 -8.67
C THR A 376 8.39 -24.19 -10.03
N TRP A 377 7.51 -24.91 -10.71
CA TRP A 377 7.72 -25.36 -12.08
C TRP A 377 7.97 -24.18 -13.02
N ASP A 378 7.18 -23.11 -12.90
CA ASP A 378 7.35 -21.90 -13.71
C ASP A 378 8.69 -21.19 -13.43
N LYS A 379 9.11 -21.12 -12.16
CA LYS A 379 10.45 -20.59 -11.80
C LYS A 379 11.60 -21.50 -12.26
N ILE A 380 11.48 -22.81 -12.08
CA ILE A 380 12.45 -23.80 -12.56
C ILE A 380 12.58 -23.68 -14.07
N TYR A 381 11.47 -23.59 -14.79
CA TYR A 381 11.44 -23.36 -16.23
C TYR A 381 12.15 -22.06 -16.63
N LEU A 382 11.90 -20.94 -15.93
CA LEU A 382 12.57 -19.66 -16.19
C LEU A 382 14.08 -19.66 -15.86
N ILE A 383 14.49 -20.42 -14.84
CA ILE A 383 15.91 -20.63 -14.48
C ILE A 383 16.58 -21.50 -15.55
N CYS A 384 15.98 -22.63 -15.92
CA CYS A 384 16.50 -23.55 -16.94
C CYS A 384 16.63 -22.87 -18.31
N THR A 385 15.71 -21.96 -18.66
CA THR A 385 15.77 -21.18 -19.92
C THR A 385 16.68 -19.95 -19.84
N LYS A 386 17.31 -19.66 -18.69
CA LYS A 386 18.14 -18.47 -18.42
C LYS A 386 17.44 -17.14 -18.67
N ARG A 387 16.10 -17.11 -18.57
CA ARG A 387 15.28 -15.89 -18.74
C ARG A 387 14.85 -15.25 -17.42
N GLY A 388 15.36 -15.75 -16.29
CA GLY A 388 14.94 -15.31 -14.96
C GLY A 388 15.10 -13.81 -14.66
N ASN A 389 15.93 -13.07 -15.40
CA ASN A 389 16.13 -11.62 -15.23
C ASN A 389 15.23 -10.76 -16.13
N ASP A 390 14.38 -11.35 -16.98
CA ASP A 390 13.49 -10.60 -17.86
C ASP A 390 12.18 -10.25 -17.15
N SER A 391 11.96 -8.96 -16.89
CA SER A 391 10.73 -8.48 -16.21
C SER A 391 9.46 -8.76 -17.02
N TYR A 392 9.56 -8.93 -18.34
CA TYR A 392 8.40 -9.25 -19.19
C TYR A 392 7.82 -10.65 -18.94
N MET A 393 8.61 -11.57 -18.40
CA MET A 393 8.12 -12.92 -18.07
C MET A 393 7.26 -12.93 -16.80
N TYR A 394 7.38 -11.91 -15.95
CA TYR A 394 6.66 -11.84 -14.67
C TYR A 394 5.50 -10.84 -14.68
N PHE A 395 5.56 -9.82 -15.54
CA PHE A 395 4.56 -8.76 -15.57
C PHE A 395 3.91 -8.64 -16.94
N LYS A 396 2.64 -9.04 -17.03
CA LYS A 396 1.82 -8.81 -18.21
C LYS A 396 1.17 -7.43 -18.11
N PHE A 397 1.85 -6.41 -18.61
CA PHE A 397 1.28 -5.06 -18.71
C PHE A 397 0.41 -4.96 -19.96
N ILE A 398 -0.88 -4.73 -19.77
CA ILE A 398 -1.81 -4.35 -20.83
C ILE A 398 -1.85 -2.84 -20.85
N ASN A 399 -1.14 -2.23 -21.81
CA ASN A 399 -1.21 -0.80 -22.01
C ASN A 399 -2.42 -0.48 -22.88
N TYR A 400 -3.34 0.30 -22.37
CA TYR A 400 -4.47 0.83 -23.13
C TYR A 400 -4.11 2.20 -23.69
N LYS A 401 -4.54 2.51 -24.92
CA LYS A 401 -4.50 3.90 -25.40
C LYS A 401 -5.40 4.77 -24.52
N LYS A 402 -5.19 6.08 -24.49
CA LYS A 402 -6.14 6.96 -23.81
C LYS A 402 -7.45 6.92 -24.59
N CYS A 403 -8.58 6.69 -23.94
CA CYS A 403 -9.88 6.73 -24.62
C CYS A 403 -10.09 8.14 -25.19
N PRO A 404 -10.42 8.28 -26.48
CA PRO A 404 -10.59 9.60 -27.09
C PRO A 404 -11.83 10.33 -26.55
N ILE A 405 -12.86 9.59 -26.14
CA ILE A 405 -14.14 10.16 -25.66
C ILE A 405 -13.98 10.77 -24.27
N HIS A 406 -13.45 9.98 -23.32
CA HIS A 406 -13.36 10.37 -21.91
C HIS A 406 -11.99 10.94 -21.53
N ASN A 407 -11.04 10.96 -22.46
CA ASN A 407 -9.65 11.36 -22.21
C ASN A 407 -9.07 10.68 -20.96
N SER A 408 -9.42 9.40 -20.76
CA SER A 408 -9.07 8.58 -19.60
C SER A 408 -8.47 7.24 -20.06
N PHE A 409 -7.58 6.67 -19.26
CA PHE A 409 -7.05 5.30 -19.47
C PHE A 409 -7.95 4.22 -18.86
N ILE A 410 -8.93 4.63 -18.06
CA ILE A 410 -9.85 3.78 -17.33
C ILE A 410 -11.24 4.30 -17.66
N CYS A 411 -11.85 3.74 -18.69
CA CYS A 411 -13.27 3.93 -18.96
C CYS A 411 -13.79 2.63 -19.58
N GLY A 412 -15.08 2.34 -19.42
CA GLY A 412 -15.72 1.11 -19.95
C GLY A 412 -15.83 1.05 -21.49
N CYS A 413 -15.08 1.88 -22.22
CA CYS A 413 -15.05 1.81 -23.67
C CYS A 413 -14.12 0.68 -24.12
N PRO A 414 -14.36 0.04 -25.27
CA PRO A 414 -13.38 -0.82 -25.89
C PRO A 414 -12.17 0.03 -26.33
N ILE A 415 -11.05 -0.13 -25.62
CA ILE A 415 -9.82 0.64 -25.89
C ILE A 415 -8.80 -0.24 -26.62
N GLU A 416 -8.23 0.29 -27.72
CA GLU A 416 -7.14 -0.37 -28.42
C GLU A 416 -5.90 -0.54 -27.53
N LYS A 417 -5.33 -1.74 -27.54
CA LYS A 417 -4.06 -2.05 -26.87
C LYS A 417 -2.92 -1.28 -27.55
N SER A 418 -2.12 -0.59 -26.74
CA SER A 418 -0.93 0.14 -27.17
C SER A 418 0.32 -0.73 -26.94
N ASN A 419 1.12 -0.96 -27.98
CA ASN A 419 2.39 -1.68 -27.88
C ASN A 419 3.55 -0.84 -27.29
N ARG A 420 3.29 0.36 -26.73
CA ARG A 420 4.37 1.17 -26.12
C ARG A 420 5.01 0.44 -24.94
N HIS A 421 6.33 0.51 -24.84
CA HIS A 421 7.14 -0.26 -23.91
C HIS A 421 6.76 -0.02 -22.43
N SER A 422 6.12 -1.04 -21.83
CA SER A 422 5.75 -1.14 -20.42
C SER A 422 6.93 -1.38 -19.45
N LYS A 423 8.15 -1.55 -19.99
CA LYS A 423 9.34 -1.86 -19.21
C LYS A 423 9.57 -0.88 -18.06
N ALA A 424 9.44 0.41 -18.33
CA ALA A 424 9.67 1.45 -17.33
C ALA A 424 8.65 1.41 -16.17
N LEU A 425 7.42 0.99 -16.41
CA LEU A 425 6.37 0.83 -15.39
C LEU A 425 6.60 -0.45 -14.56
N ALA A 426 6.94 -1.56 -15.23
CA ALA A 426 7.32 -2.80 -14.57
C ALA A 426 8.52 -2.57 -13.64
N ASP A 427 9.54 -1.87 -14.12
CA ASP A 427 10.74 -1.57 -13.35
C ASP A 427 10.42 -0.67 -12.13
N LYS A 428 9.52 0.31 -12.27
CA LYS A 428 9.02 1.13 -11.14
C LYS A 428 8.25 0.31 -10.12
N TYR A 429 7.40 -0.61 -10.56
CA TYR A 429 6.60 -1.45 -9.68
C TYR A 429 7.46 -2.44 -8.89
N ILE A 430 8.41 -3.09 -9.57
CA ILE A 430 9.44 -3.93 -8.95
C ILE A 430 10.18 -3.15 -7.86
N LEU A 431 10.43 -1.86 -8.10
CA LEU A 431 11.05 -0.97 -7.13
C LEU A 431 10.28 -0.82 -5.84
N PHE A 432 9.01 -0.46 -6.00
CA PHE A 432 8.10 -0.23 -4.90
C PHE A 432 8.03 -1.49 -4.05
N TYR A 433 7.82 -2.64 -4.69
CA TYR A 433 7.77 -3.93 -4.02
C TYR A 433 9.05 -4.21 -3.22
N ARG A 434 10.23 -4.00 -3.82
CA ARG A 434 11.53 -4.21 -3.16
C ARG A 434 11.75 -3.29 -1.96
N HIS A 435 11.31 -2.05 -2.07
CA HIS A 435 11.42 -1.09 -0.98
C HIS A 435 10.51 -1.48 0.19
N CYS A 436 9.29 -1.94 -0.12
CA CYS A 436 8.33 -2.45 0.84
C CYS A 436 8.81 -3.73 1.53
N SER A 437 9.45 -4.66 0.82
CA SER A 437 9.87 -5.96 1.36
C SER A 437 11.07 -5.91 2.32
N ASN A 438 11.89 -4.85 2.30
CA ASN A 438 12.97 -4.68 3.27
C ASN A 438 12.44 -4.18 4.61
N LEU A 439 12.23 -5.06 5.58
CA LEU A 439 11.86 -4.69 6.96
C LEU A 439 13.02 -4.05 7.73
N PHE A 440 14.24 -4.50 7.44
CA PHE A 440 15.44 -4.06 8.12
C PHE A 440 16.49 -3.59 7.11
N SER A 441 17.18 -2.50 7.44
CA SER A 441 18.40 -2.05 6.77
C SER A 441 19.57 -2.23 7.71
N ILE A 442 20.68 -2.78 7.22
CA ILE A 442 21.93 -2.78 7.95
C ILE A 442 22.73 -1.60 7.43
N SER A 443 22.92 -0.58 8.27
CA SER A 443 23.75 0.58 7.97
C SER A 443 24.73 0.77 9.12
N ASN A 444 26.03 0.81 8.82
CA ASN A 444 27.12 0.97 9.80
C ASN A 444 27.12 -0.12 10.90
N GLY A 445 26.93 -1.38 10.52
CA GLY A 445 26.92 -2.53 11.45
C GLY A 445 25.72 -2.58 12.40
N ARG A 446 24.76 -1.64 12.30
CA ARG A 446 23.54 -1.63 13.11
C ARG A 446 22.34 -2.01 12.25
N ILE A 447 21.54 -2.95 12.76
CA ILE A 447 20.25 -3.32 12.19
C ILE A 447 19.25 -2.20 12.55
N ARG A 448 18.69 -1.53 11.54
CA ARG A 448 17.66 -0.50 11.69
C ARG A 448 16.38 -0.96 11.03
N TYR A 449 15.28 -0.99 11.79
CA TYR A 449 13.94 -1.17 11.23
C TYR A 449 13.58 0.00 10.31
N ILE A 450 13.20 -0.29 9.07
CA ILE A 450 12.77 0.74 8.13
C ILE A 450 11.28 1.00 8.38
N ASN A 451 10.99 2.10 9.08
CA ASN A 451 9.61 2.55 9.32
C ASN A 451 8.89 2.78 7.98
N LEU A 452 7.65 2.27 7.86
CA LEU A 452 6.77 2.41 6.71
C LEU A 452 6.71 3.86 6.21
N ASN A 453 6.59 4.84 7.10
CA ASN A 453 6.49 6.27 6.73
C ASN A 453 7.75 6.79 6.02
N LYS A 454 8.93 6.26 6.34
CA LYS A 454 10.16 6.58 5.59
C LYS A 454 10.15 5.94 4.20
N LYS A 455 9.47 4.78 4.04
CA LYS A 455 9.31 4.13 2.75
C LYS A 455 8.41 4.90 1.80
N LEU A 456 7.33 5.45 2.34
CA LEU A 456 6.36 6.23 1.56
C LEU A 456 6.98 7.54 1.03
N LYS A 457 7.83 8.19 1.83
CA LYS A 457 8.55 9.41 1.41
C LYS A 457 9.49 9.22 0.21
N ILE A 458 9.92 7.99 -0.07
CA ILE A 458 10.81 7.68 -1.20
C ILE A 458 10.03 7.51 -2.51
N LEU A 459 8.74 7.19 -2.45
CA LEU A 459 7.88 7.06 -3.65
C LEU A 459 7.37 8.40 -4.15
N ASN A 460 7.24 9.37 -3.25
CA ASN A 460 6.79 10.72 -3.57
C ASN A 460 7.90 11.59 -4.19
N ASN A 461 9.13 11.09 -4.26
CA ASN A 461 10.27 11.74 -4.93
C ASN A 461 10.60 11.01 -6.24
#